data_AF-A0A9W5W889-F1
#
_entry.id   AF-A0A9W5W889-F1
#
_cell.length_a   1.000
_cell.length_b   1.000
_cell.length_c   1.000
_cell.angle_alpha   90.00
_cell.angle_beta   90.00
_cell.angle_gamma   90.00
#
_symmetry.space_group_name_H-M   'P 1'
#
loop_
_entity.id
_entity.type
_entity.pdbx_description
1 polymer ?
#
loop_
_entity_poly.entity_id
_entity_poly.type
_entity_poly.pdbx_seq_one_letter_code
_entity_poly.pdbx_strand_id
1 'polypeptide(L)'
;MFRKLGNGLLILALIAAVAPGLDKKTEAASVTYEAEEGVLTGVSVSSETAGYSGNGYVTGFNENSDSVVITVNVPATGLYALTVRYHSPYGDKKTNLFLNGNPSGELTLRQSVGFEEAQGGKLLLQAGNNTIGFVSNWGWYNIDAIRIEQAPTPLPHQVTKDLVNPKASKEAEALYRYLRSEYGNRILSGQQTLADANWVYNTTGKKPAVLGLDLIDYSPSRVEYGASSTEVEEALEWDEQGGIVTFAWHWNAPKGLINQPGKEWWKGFYTYATTFDVQYAMDNPQSEDYKLLVRDIDAIAVQLKRLQEAKVPVLWRPLHEAEGGWFWWGAKGPEPAKKLYRLMYDRLTNYHKLNNLIWVWNSENPAWYPGDAYVDIVSIDSYPQAGDYGPLSNRYDNLKGLVNDRKLIALTENGPIPDPELLELYSAHWSWFVTWSGPFIQDGIQNDRQHLIEVYNHPYVLTLDELPDWKKRGYKEKDNENDRVREEESGNRDEFTRRFFYFSSK
;
A
#
# COMPACT_ATOMS: atom_id res chain seq x y z
N MET A 1 12.15 10.40 71.21
CA MET A 1 13.46 10.52 71.89
C MET A 1 14.04 9.12 72.07
N PHE A 2 15.15 8.84 71.38
CA PHE A 2 16.08 7.70 71.46
C PHE A 2 15.65 6.23 71.25
N ARG A 3 15.99 5.77 70.03
CA ARG A 3 16.62 4.50 69.60
C ARG A 3 16.97 3.46 70.68
N LYS A 4 16.58 2.20 70.39
CA LYS A 4 17.32 0.97 70.76
C LYS A 4 17.88 0.31 69.50
N LEU A 5 19.10 -0.22 69.62
CA LEU A 5 19.82 -1.05 68.66
C LEU A 5 19.22 -2.45 68.56
N GLY A 6 19.35 -3.08 67.38
CA GLY A 6 19.07 -4.50 67.16
C GLY A 6 19.51 -4.96 65.77
N ASN A 7 20.47 -5.89 65.74
CA ASN A 7 21.13 -6.53 64.59
C ASN A 7 20.20 -7.00 63.45
N GLY A 8 20.66 -6.86 62.20
CA GLY A 8 20.11 -7.50 61.01
C GLY A 8 21.22 -8.04 60.11
N LEU A 9 21.19 -9.35 59.87
CA LEU A 9 22.04 -10.16 59.02
C LEU A 9 22.18 -9.59 57.58
N LEU A 10 23.40 -9.52 57.06
CA LEU A 10 23.66 -9.38 55.62
C LEU A 10 23.55 -10.76 54.95
N ILE A 11 22.59 -10.93 54.04
CA ILE A 11 22.56 -12.04 53.08
C ILE A 11 23.28 -11.54 51.82
N LEU A 12 24.47 -12.10 51.53
CA LEU A 12 25.12 -11.94 50.23
C LEU A 12 24.39 -12.82 49.20
N ALA A 13 23.69 -12.21 48.26
CA ALA A 13 23.24 -12.88 47.05
C ALA A 13 24.38 -12.84 46.00
N LEU A 14 24.88 -14.03 45.63
CA LEU A 14 25.76 -14.21 44.47
C LEU A 14 24.94 -13.93 43.20
N ILE A 15 25.23 -12.84 42.49
CA ILE A 15 24.76 -12.65 41.11
C ILE A 15 25.77 -13.35 40.20
N ALA A 16 25.37 -14.49 39.64
CA ALA A 16 26.10 -15.11 38.54
C ALA A 16 25.94 -14.22 37.30
N ALA A 17 27.06 -13.69 36.80
CA ALA A 17 27.11 -12.98 35.54
C ALA A 17 26.80 -13.97 34.40
N VAL A 18 25.60 -13.85 33.82
CA VAL A 18 25.28 -14.47 32.54
C VAL A 18 25.88 -13.59 31.46
N ALA A 19 26.90 -14.09 30.76
CA ALA A 19 27.40 -13.46 29.56
C ALA A 19 26.26 -13.44 28.52
N PRO A 20 26.03 -12.33 27.79
CA PRO A 20 25.06 -12.32 26.70
C PRO A 20 25.56 -13.29 25.62
N GLY A 21 24.81 -14.38 25.45
CA GLY A 21 25.00 -15.27 24.32
C GLY A 21 24.73 -14.50 23.04
N LEU A 22 25.62 -14.63 22.06
CA LEU A 22 25.34 -14.31 20.67
C LEU A 22 24.06 -15.03 20.27
N ASP A 23 22.97 -14.28 20.04
CA ASP A 23 21.75 -14.79 19.43
C ASP A 23 22.10 -15.37 18.07
N LYS A 24 22.26 -16.69 18.02
CA LYS A 24 22.15 -17.43 16.78
C LYS A 24 20.70 -17.23 16.34
N LYS A 25 20.49 -16.40 15.32
CA LYS A 25 19.29 -16.48 14.49
C LYS A 25 19.12 -17.93 14.06
N THR A 26 18.25 -18.67 14.72
CA THR A 26 17.71 -19.92 14.19
C THR A 26 16.89 -19.50 12.98
N GLU A 27 17.49 -19.61 11.80
CA GLU A 27 16.77 -19.48 10.53
C GLU A 27 15.62 -20.50 10.60
N ALA A 28 14.37 -20.03 10.54
CA ALA A 28 13.22 -20.92 10.58
C ALA A 28 13.36 -21.89 9.41
N ALA A 29 13.29 -23.20 9.67
CA ALA A 29 13.46 -24.21 8.64
C ALA A 29 12.35 -24.03 7.59
N SER A 30 12.76 -23.64 6.38
CA SER A 30 11.88 -23.58 5.22
C SER A 30 11.60 -25.00 4.74
N VAL A 31 10.35 -25.35 4.51
CA VAL A 31 9.93 -26.70 4.09
C VAL A 31 9.25 -26.62 2.73
N THR A 32 9.78 -27.39 1.77
CA THR A 32 9.20 -27.55 0.43
C THR A 32 8.24 -28.73 0.40
N TYR A 33 7.09 -28.55 -0.25
CA TYR A 33 6.10 -29.57 -0.53
C TYR A 33 5.87 -29.62 -2.05
N GLU A 34 6.14 -30.76 -2.66
CA GLU A 34 6.01 -30.95 -4.11
C GLU A 34 4.52 -31.05 -4.50
N ALA A 35 4.13 -30.35 -5.56
CA ALA A 35 2.72 -30.27 -5.95
C ALA A 35 2.19 -31.62 -6.45
N GLU A 36 3.03 -32.46 -7.06
CA GLU A 36 2.67 -33.80 -7.52
C GLU A 36 2.33 -34.79 -6.39
N GLU A 37 2.67 -34.47 -5.14
CA GLU A 37 2.28 -35.25 -3.96
C GLU A 37 0.91 -34.81 -3.38
N GLY A 38 0.33 -33.75 -3.94
CA GLY A 38 -0.98 -33.22 -3.55
C GLY A 38 -2.16 -34.06 -4.05
N VAL A 39 -3.35 -33.69 -3.58
CA VAL A 39 -4.61 -34.24 -4.10
C VAL A 39 -4.96 -33.51 -5.39
N LEU A 40 -4.97 -34.26 -6.50
CA LEU A 40 -5.21 -33.74 -7.85
C LEU A 40 -6.68 -33.92 -8.27
N THR A 41 -7.33 -32.85 -8.73
CA THR A 41 -8.68 -32.88 -9.29
C THR A 41 -8.65 -32.26 -10.68
N GLY A 42 -8.94 -33.02 -11.73
CA GLY A 42 -8.94 -32.53 -13.13
C GLY A 42 -7.57 -32.23 -13.74
N VAL A 43 -6.51 -32.17 -12.92
CA VAL A 43 -5.11 -31.93 -13.31
C VAL A 43 -4.29 -33.22 -13.36
N SER A 44 -3.07 -33.15 -13.89
CA SER A 44 -2.14 -34.28 -14.00
C SER A 44 -0.69 -33.90 -13.73
N VAL A 45 0.14 -34.88 -13.40
CA VAL A 45 1.59 -34.70 -13.23
C VAL A 45 2.29 -34.80 -14.59
N SER A 46 3.21 -33.88 -14.87
CA SER A 46 4.08 -33.89 -16.04
C SER A 46 5.54 -33.68 -15.63
N SER A 47 6.45 -34.07 -16.51
CA SER A 47 7.91 -33.86 -16.41
C SER A 47 8.51 -33.35 -17.71
N GLU A 48 7.68 -32.85 -18.64
CA GLU A 48 8.12 -32.43 -19.98
C GLU A 48 8.92 -31.12 -19.95
N THR A 49 8.50 -30.16 -19.14
CA THR A 49 9.24 -28.89 -18.97
C THR A 49 10.40 -29.10 -18.01
N ALA A 50 11.64 -28.85 -18.44
CA ALA A 50 12.80 -28.99 -17.57
C ALA A 50 12.83 -27.98 -16.42
N GLY A 51 13.51 -28.36 -15.34
CA GLY A 51 13.78 -27.49 -14.20
C GLY A 51 12.72 -27.53 -13.11
N TYR A 52 11.88 -28.56 -13.02
CA TYR A 52 11.03 -28.83 -11.85
C TYR A 52 11.85 -29.36 -10.64
N SER A 53 11.29 -29.32 -9.43
CA SER A 53 11.78 -30.03 -8.24
C SER A 53 11.06 -31.38 -8.08
N GLY A 54 11.55 -32.24 -7.19
CA GLY A 54 10.94 -33.56 -7.01
C GLY A 54 10.94 -34.42 -8.27
N ASN A 55 9.78 -34.97 -8.61
CA ASN A 55 9.59 -35.93 -9.70
C ASN A 55 8.82 -35.33 -10.90
N GLY A 56 8.23 -34.14 -10.76
CA GLY A 56 7.51 -33.48 -11.83
C GLY A 56 6.87 -32.18 -11.37
N TYR A 57 5.76 -31.83 -12.01
CA TYR A 57 4.94 -30.68 -11.64
C TYR A 57 3.49 -30.96 -12.04
N VAL A 58 2.55 -30.22 -11.45
CA VAL A 58 1.14 -30.31 -11.77
C VAL A 58 0.79 -29.36 -12.92
N THR A 59 0.08 -29.88 -13.92
CA THR A 59 -0.38 -29.16 -15.11
C THR A 59 -1.81 -29.55 -15.49
N GLY A 60 -2.36 -28.88 -16.50
CA GLY A 60 -3.69 -29.17 -17.02
C GLY A 60 -4.83 -28.41 -16.33
N PHE A 61 -4.55 -27.24 -15.74
CA PHE A 61 -5.56 -26.32 -15.23
C PHE A 61 -6.35 -25.69 -16.39
N ASN A 62 -7.39 -26.36 -16.87
CA ASN A 62 -8.14 -25.97 -18.07
C ASN A 62 -9.59 -25.57 -17.74
N GLU A 63 -10.20 -26.27 -16.78
CA GLU A 63 -11.56 -26.05 -16.29
C GLU A 63 -11.54 -25.33 -14.95
N ASN A 64 -12.61 -24.61 -14.61
CA ASN A 64 -12.71 -23.83 -13.37
C ASN A 64 -12.68 -24.69 -12.09
N SER A 65 -12.95 -26.00 -12.20
CA SER A 65 -12.89 -26.96 -11.07
C SER A 65 -11.51 -27.60 -10.88
N ASP A 66 -10.59 -27.41 -11.83
CA ASP A 66 -9.29 -28.06 -11.80
C ASP A 66 -8.47 -27.52 -10.64
N SER A 67 -7.87 -28.42 -9.86
CA SER A 67 -7.16 -28.03 -8.65
C SER A 67 -6.11 -29.02 -8.18
N VAL A 68 -5.13 -28.48 -7.45
CA VAL A 68 -4.21 -29.24 -6.58
C VAL A 68 -4.37 -28.76 -5.15
N VAL A 69 -4.49 -29.71 -4.21
CA VAL A 69 -4.54 -29.43 -2.78
C VAL A 69 -3.35 -30.10 -2.09
N ILE A 70 -2.45 -29.27 -1.56
CA ILE A 70 -1.22 -29.70 -0.92
C ILE A 70 -1.42 -29.69 0.60
N THR A 71 -1.11 -30.80 1.26
CA THR A 71 -1.15 -30.87 2.73
C THR A 71 0.20 -30.46 3.29
N VAL A 72 0.20 -29.46 4.17
CA VAL A 72 1.41 -28.96 4.84
C VAL A 72 1.31 -29.23 6.34
N ASN A 73 2.43 -29.53 6.98
CA ASN A 73 2.49 -29.72 8.42
C ASN A 73 3.37 -28.63 9.03
N VAL A 74 2.86 -27.91 10.03
CA VAL A 74 3.63 -26.88 10.74
C VAL A 74 3.71 -27.17 12.24
N PRO A 75 4.85 -26.87 12.89
CA PRO A 75 5.07 -27.25 14.28
C PRO A 75 4.27 -26.41 15.29
N ALA A 76 3.83 -25.21 14.90
CA ALA A 76 3.11 -24.28 15.77
C ALA A 76 2.13 -23.43 14.97
N THR A 77 1.03 -23.04 15.61
CA THR A 77 0.09 -22.05 15.05
C THR A 77 0.79 -20.70 14.88
N GLY A 78 0.65 -20.08 13.72
CA GLY A 78 1.27 -18.79 13.42
C GLY A 78 1.16 -18.41 11.96
N LEU A 79 1.74 -17.26 11.60
CA LEU A 79 1.86 -16.84 10.22
C LEU A 79 3.05 -17.53 9.55
N TYR A 80 2.82 -18.02 8.34
CA TYR A 80 3.85 -18.59 7.49
C TYR A 80 3.81 -17.91 6.13
N ALA A 81 4.97 -17.57 5.58
CA ALA A 81 5.08 -17.11 4.21
C ALA A 81 4.97 -18.31 3.26
N LEU A 82 4.19 -18.13 2.19
CA LEU A 82 4.00 -19.04 1.09
C LEU A 82 4.83 -18.53 -0.10
N THR A 83 5.79 -19.31 -0.57
CA THR A 83 6.37 -19.14 -1.90
C THR A 83 5.87 -20.26 -2.81
N VAL A 84 5.46 -19.91 -4.02
CA VAL A 84 4.93 -20.85 -5.02
C VAL A 84 5.91 -20.93 -6.18
N ARG A 85 6.41 -22.12 -6.46
CA ARG A 85 7.24 -22.40 -7.62
C ARG A 85 6.34 -22.79 -8.79
N TYR A 86 6.39 -22.01 -9.86
CA TYR A 86 5.40 -22.08 -10.94
C TYR A 86 6.03 -21.83 -12.31
N HIS A 87 5.31 -22.19 -13.37
CA HIS A 87 5.67 -21.83 -14.74
C HIS A 87 4.43 -21.37 -15.50
N SER A 88 4.45 -20.15 -16.04
CA SER A 88 3.34 -19.55 -16.81
C SER A 88 3.76 -19.23 -18.25
N PRO A 89 3.75 -20.21 -19.17
CA PRO A 89 4.28 -20.03 -20.53
C PRO A 89 3.42 -19.12 -21.42
N TYR A 90 2.13 -18.97 -21.12
CA TYR A 90 1.15 -18.32 -22.01
C TYR A 90 0.77 -16.90 -21.61
N GLY A 91 1.71 -16.12 -21.07
CA GLY A 91 1.44 -14.81 -20.50
C GLY A 91 1.05 -14.88 -19.03
N ASP A 92 0.79 -13.73 -18.41
CA ASP A 92 0.34 -13.64 -17.01
C ASP A 92 -0.94 -14.47 -16.79
N LYS A 93 -1.04 -15.09 -15.61
CA LYS A 93 -2.19 -15.86 -15.14
C LYS A 93 -2.56 -15.53 -13.71
N LYS A 94 -3.72 -16.03 -13.31
CA LYS A 94 -4.19 -16.02 -11.93
C LYS A 94 -4.64 -17.41 -11.50
N THR A 95 -4.43 -17.72 -10.23
CA THR A 95 -4.97 -18.90 -9.53
C THR A 95 -5.68 -18.46 -8.26
N ASN A 96 -6.75 -19.14 -7.88
CA ASN A 96 -7.42 -18.92 -6.60
C ASN A 96 -6.71 -19.73 -5.52
N LEU A 97 -6.39 -19.08 -4.40
CA LEU A 97 -5.80 -19.71 -3.22
C LEU A 97 -6.90 -20.11 -2.24
N PHE A 98 -6.76 -21.29 -1.68
CA PHE A 98 -7.63 -21.80 -0.62
C PHE A 98 -6.78 -22.23 0.57
N LEU A 99 -7.19 -21.87 1.78
CA LEU A 99 -6.58 -22.32 3.03
C LEU A 99 -7.63 -23.12 3.82
N ASN A 100 -7.32 -24.38 4.12
CA ASN A 100 -8.20 -25.28 4.87
C ASN A 100 -9.62 -25.38 4.26
N GLY A 101 -9.70 -25.33 2.93
CA GLY A 101 -10.96 -25.39 2.16
C GLY A 101 -11.70 -24.06 2.03
N ASN A 102 -11.24 -22.98 2.66
CA ASN A 102 -11.83 -21.65 2.54
C ASN A 102 -11.04 -20.79 1.54
N PRO A 103 -11.70 -19.92 0.75
CA PRO A 103 -11.01 -18.95 -0.09
C PRO A 103 -10.03 -18.09 0.73
N SER A 104 -8.83 -17.89 0.21
CA SER A 104 -7.74 -17.13 0.85
C SER A 104 -7.12 -16.07 -0.06
N GLY A 105 -7.73 -15.80 -1.21
CA GLY A 105 -7.33 -14.76 -2.15
C GLY A 105 -6.99 -15.28 -3.55
N GLU A 106 -6.42 -14.41 -4.39
CA GLU A 106 -5.89 -14.74 -5.71
C GLU A 106 -4.38 -14.54 -5.73
N LEU A 107 -3.67 -15.38 -6.50
CA LEU A 107 -2.24 -15.23 -6.78
C LEU A 107 -2.02 -14.98 -8.27
N THR A 108 -1.31 -13.90 -8.59
CA THR A 108 -0.87 -13.59 -9.95
C THR A 108 0.44 -14.33 -10.25
N LEU A 109 0.43 -15.09 -11.34
CA LEU A 109 1.56 -15.83 -11.88
C LEU A 109 2.04 -15.12 -13.16
N ARG A 110 3.09 -14.33 -13.05
CA ARG A 110 3.62 -13.56 -14.20
C ARG A 110 4.20 -14.49 -15.25
N GLN A 111 4.15 -14.09 -16.52
CA GLN A 111 4.72 -14.86 -17.62
C GLN A 111 6.16 -15.25 -17.32
N SER A 112 6.49 -16.51 -17.55
CA SER A 112 7.84 -17.04 -17.37
C SER A 112 8.19 -18.02 -18.48
N VAL A 113 9.48 -18.09 -18.82
CA VAL A 113 10.01 -19.04 -19.82
C VAL A 113 10.28 -20.42 -19.19
N GLY A 114 10.47 -20.45 -17.87
CA GLY A 114 10.65 -21.67 -17.08
C GLY A 114 10.08 -21.49 -15.68
N PHE A 115 10.50 -22.36 -14.76
CA PHE A 115 10.05 -22.28 -13.37
C PHE A 115 10.65 -21.08 -12.64
N GLU A 116 9.78 -20.24 -12.09
CA GLU A 116 10.06 -19.05 -11.30
C GLU A 116 9.35 -19.17 -9.95
N GLU A 117 9.62 -18.23 -9.04
CA GLU A 117 8.96 -18.14 -7.75
C GLU A 117 8.02 -16.93 -7.69
N ALA A 118 6.79 -17.16 -7.22
CA ALA A 118 5.84 -16.12 -6.86
C ALA A 118 5.62 -16.12 -5.34
N GLN A 119 5.51 -14.93 -4.76
CA GLN A 119 5.12 -14.79 -3.36
C GLN A 119 3.60 -14.97 -3.24
N GLY A 120 3.19 -16.06 -2.59
CA GLY A 120 1.80 -16.41 -2.31
C GLY A 120 1.22 -15.71 -1.08
N GLY A 121 2.04 -14.97 -0.35
CA GLY A 121 1.61 -14.19 0.81
C GLY A 121 1.90 -14.84 2.15
N LYS A 122 1.25 -14.30 3.18
CA LYS A 122 1.24 -14.88 4.53
C LYS A 122 -0.05 -15.67 4.75
N LEU A 123 0.05 -16.85 5.36
CA LEU A 123 -1.06 -17.72 5.72
C LEU A 123 -1.06 -17.97 7.23
N LEU A 124 -2.21 -17.85 7.89
CA LEU A 124 -2.37 -18.24 9.29
C LEU A 124 -2.59 -19.76 9.38
N LEU A 125 -1.52 -20.51 9.63
CA LEU A 125 -1.56 -21.97 9.74
C LEU A 125 -1.73 -22.39 11.19
N GLN A 126 -2.47 -23.48 11.41
CA GLN A 126 -2.63 -24.11 12.73
C GLN A 126 -1.52 -25.15 12.96
N ALA A 127 -1.12 -25.38 14.21
CA ALA A 127 -0.20 -26.48 14.52
C ALA A 127 -0.73 -27.83 13.99
N GLY A 128 0.13 -28.59 13.32
CA GLY A 128 -0.24 -29.82 12.62
C GLY A 128 -0.57 -29.60 11.15
N ASN A 129 -1.51 -30.40 10.63
CA ASN A 129 -1.83 -30.42 9.20
C ASN A 129 -2.76 -29.26 8.83
N ASN A 130 -2.42 -28.59 7.72
CA ASN A 130 -3.27 -27.62 7.02
C ASN A 130 -3.28 -27.99 5.54
N THR A 131 -4.28 -27.50 4.80
CA THR A 131 -4.33 -27.67 3.34
C THR A 131 -4.24 -26.34 2.62
N ILE A 132 -3.42 -26.30 1.57
CA ILE A 132 -3.27 -25.15 0.67
C ILE A 132 -3.71 -25.61 -0.71
N GLY A 133 -4.81 -25.03 -1.19
CA GLY A 133 -5.41 -25.35 -2.48
C GLY A 133 -5.11 -24.28 -3.52
N PHE A 134 -4.81 -24.74 -4.73
CA PHE A 134 -4.74 -23.91 -5.92
C PHE A 134 -5.85 -24.35 -6.86
N VAL A 135 -6.86 -23.51 -7.04
CA VAL A 135 -8.00 -23.77 -7.92
C VAL A 135 -7.86 -22.91 -9.16
N SER A 136 -8.12 -23.52 -10.32
CA SER A 136 -8.09 -22.87 -11.62
C SER A 136 -8.90 -21.58 -11.62
N ASN A 137 -8.32 -20.54 -12.20
CA ASN A 137 -8.96 -19.26 -12.45
C ASN A 137 -8.72 -18.91 -13.92
N TRP A 138 -7.59 -18.29 -14.27
CA TRP A 138 -7.27 -18.08 -15.69
C TRP A 138 -6.76 -19.36 -16.38
N GLY A 139 -6.36 -20.38 -15.61
CA GLY A 139 -5.84 -21.66 -16.09
C GLY A 139 -4.50 -21.56 -16.82
N TRP A 140 -4.09 -22.62 -17.52
CA TRP A 140 -2.94 -22.63 -18.43
C TRP A 140 -1.59 -22.25 -17.80
N TYR A 141 -1.37 -22.66 -16.55
CA TYR A 141 -0.10 -22.56 -15.83
C TYR A 141 0.27 -23.91 -15.23
N ASN A 142 1.47 -23.99 -14.68
CA ASN A 142 2.00 -25.16 -13.99
C ASN A 142 2.39 -24.79 -12.56
N ILE A 143 2.12 -25.69 -11.61
CA ILE A 143 2.56 -25.56 -10.21
C ILE A 143 3.49 -26.72 -9.91
N ASP A 144 4.70 -26.40 -9.49
CA ASP A 144 5.75 -27.36 -9.25
C ASP A 144 5.87 -27.68 -7.76
N ALA A 145 6.04 -26.67 -6.92
CA ALA A 145 6.13 -26.86 -5.49
C ALA A 145 5.64 -25.64 -4.73
N ILE A 146 5.38 -25.83 -3.44
CA ILE A 146 5.23 -24.72 -2.49
C ILE A 146 6.30 -24.81 -1.42
N ARG A 147 6.75 -23.65 -0.96
CA ARG A 147 7.65 -23.52 0.17
C ARG A 147 6.96 -22.75 1.28
N ILE A 148 6.97 -23.33 2.47
CA ILE A 148 6.39 -22.78 3.68
C ILE A 148 7.51 -22.47 4.66
N GLU A 149 7.54 -21.23 5.11
CA GLU A 149 8.50 -20.75 6.11
C GLU A 149 7.78 -19.91 7.15
N GLN A 150 8.17 -20.02 8.42
CA GLN A 150 7.57 -19.20 9.47
C GLN A 150 7.81 -17.73 9.12
N ALA A 151 6.74 -16.93 9.10
CA ALA A 151 6.86 -15.53 8.77
C ALA A 151 7.77 -14.86 9.80
N PRO A 152 8.82 -14.14 9.36
CA PRO A 152 9.71 -13.47 10.30
C PRO A 152 8.94 -12.39 11.05
N THR A 153 9.35 -12.14 12.30
CA THR A 153 8.88 -10.96 13.02
C THR A 153 9.17 -9.71 12.18
N PRO A 154 8.19 -8.83 11.96
CA PRO A 154 8.40 -7.62 11.18
C PRO A 154 9.53 -6.79 11.76
N LEU A 155 10.49 -6.41 10.91
CA LEU A 155 11.51 -5.43 11.28
C LEU A 155 10.90 -4.03 11.30
N PRO A 156 11.47 -3.10 12.09
CA PRO A 156 11.08 -1.70 12.04
C PRO A 156 11.21 -1.12 10.63
N HIS A 157 10.22 -0.33 10.24
CA HIS A 157 10.18 0.29 8.91
C HIS A 157 11.37 1.22 8.63
N GLN A 158 11.82 1.26 7.38
CA GLN A 158 12.98 2.05 6.93
C GLN A 158 12.59 3.29 6.12
N VAL A 159 11.41 3.84 6.39
CA VAL A 159 10.85 5.00 5.67
C VAL A 159 11.76 6.22 5.79
N THR A 160 12.10 6.83 4.65
CA THR A 160 12.92 8.03 4.59
C THR A 160 12.28 9.22 5.28
N LYS A 161 13.11 10.13 5.81
CA LYS A 161 12.63 11.33 6.51
C LYS A 161 12.20 12.45 5.56
N ASP A 162 12.81 12.51 4.38
CA ASP A 162 12.66 13.62 3.45
C ASP A 162 11.59 13.32 2.39
N LEU A 163 10.78 14.33 2.08
CA LEU A 163 9.91 14.36 0.90
C LEU A 163 10.77 14.52 -0.36
N VAL A 164 10.29 14.02 -1.50
CA VAL A 164 10.99 14.08 -2.79
C VAL A 164 11.14 15.52 -3.29
N ASN A 165 10.25 16.43 -2.87
CA ASN A 165 10.41 17.86 -3.10
C ASN A 165 11.33 18.49 -2.02
N PRO A 166 12.56 18.90 -2.36
CA PRO A 166 13.48 19.51 -1.38
C PRO A 166 13.04 20.91 -0.92
N LYS A 167 11.96 21.46 -1.49
CA LYS A 167 11.34 22.73 -1.11
C LYS A 167 9.96 22.55 -0.49
N ALA A 168 9.63 21.35 -0.02
CA ALA A 168 8.36 21.06 0.63
C ALA A 168 8.01 22.12 1.69
N SER A 169 6.73 22.46 1.79
CA SER A 169 6.26 23.41 2.80
C SER A 169 6.41 22.78 4.19
N LYS A 170 6.48 23.64 5.22
CA LYS A 170 6.59 23.17 6.61
C LYS A 170 5.41 22.31 7.02
N GLU A 171 4.24 22.59 6.47
CA GLU A 171 3.01 21.86 6.72
C GLU A 171 3.03 20.49 6.04
N ALA A 172 3.58 20.36 4.82
CA ALA A 172 3.77 19.08 4.17
C ALA A 172 4.81 18.21 4.91
N GLU A 173 5.94 18.79 5.30
CA GLU A 173 6.95 18.11 6.15
C GLU A 173 6.36 17.68 7.50
N ALA A 174 5.49 18.50 8.10
CA ALA A 174 4.83 18.18 9.36
C ALA A 174 3.85 17.01 9.20
N LEU A 175 3.01 17.02 8.17
CA LEU A 175 2.11 15.91 7.85
C LEU A 175 2.91 14.62 7.58
N TYR A 176 3.94 14.67 6.74
CA TYR A 176 4.75 13.49 6.42
C TYR A 176 5.43 12.90 7.65
N ARG A 177 5.98 13.73 8.53
CA ARG A 177 6.55 13.29 9.82
C ARG A 177 5.49 12.65 10.72
N TYR A 178 4.28 13.22 10.78
CA TYR A 178 3.19 12.64 11.58
C TYR A 178 2.78 11.26 11.04
N LEU A 179 2.59 11.14 9.73
CA LEU A 179 2.30 9.85 9.10
C LEU A 179 3.39 8.82 9.40
N ARG A 180 4.67 9.21 9.32
CA ARG A 180 5.81 8.36 9.68
C ARG A 180 5.81 7.93 11.15
N SER A 181 5.40 8.78 12.09
CA SER A 181 5.35 8.41 13.51
C SER A 181 4.26 7.38 13.84
N GLU A 182 3.16 7.38 13.07
CA GLU A 182 2.06 6.43 13.26
C GLU A 182 2.24 5.16 12.43
N TYR A 183 3.07 5.20 11.37
CA TYR A 183 3.30 4.08 10.46
C TYR A 183 3.89 2.87 11.18
N GLY A 184 3.19 1.73 11.10
CA GLY A 184 3.53 0.50 11.84
C GLY A 184 2.90 0.40 13.22
N ASN A 185 2.29 1.47 13.74
CA ASN A 185 1.69 1.50 15.07
C ASN A 185 0.17 1.62 15.02
N ARG A 186 -0.36 2.44 14.10
CA ARG A 186 -1.79 2.73 13.93
C ARG A 186 -2.09 3.02 12.46
N ILE A 187 -3.35 2.82 12.07
CA ILE A 187 -3.88 3.17 10.75
C ILE A 187 -4.80 4.38 10.86
N LEU A 188 -4.67 5.35 9.96
CA LEU A 188 -5.60 6.49 9.93
C LEU A 188 -6.86 6.10 9.16
N SER A 189 -8.02 6.40 9.75
CA SER A 189 -9.32 6.22 9.09
C SER A 189 -9.54 7.26 8.01
N GLY A 190 -10.16 6.87 6.90
CA GLY A 190 -10.48 7.81 5.82
C GLY A 190 -11.75 7.46 5.06
N GLN A 191 -12.35 8.51 4.49
CA GLN A 191 -13.62 8.42 3.76
C GLN A 191 -13.60 9.36 2.55
N GLN A 192 -14.08 8.88 1.41
CA GLN A 192 -14.32 9.71 0.23
C GLN A 192 -15.58 10.56 0.42
N THR A 193 -15.49 11.87 0.12
CA THR A 193 -16.51 12.92 0.25
C THR A 193 -16.85 13.37 1.67
N LEU A 194 -17.13 14.67 1.84
CA LEU A 194 -17.55 15.23 3.12
C LEU A 194 -18.92 14.72 3.56
N ALA A 195 -19.82 14.49 2.60
CA ALA A 195 -21.16 13.96 2.87
C ALA A 195 -21.08 12.57 3.53
N ASP A 196 -20.25 11.68 2.99
CA ASP A 196 -20.09 10.33 3.54
C ASP A 196 -19.30 10.35 4.85
N ALA A 197 -18.32 11.23 5.02
CA ALA A 197 -17.64 11.42 6.30
C ALA A 197 -18.62 11.79 7.43
N ASN A 198 -19.60 12.65 7.12
CA ASN A 198 -20.68 13.00 8.05
C ASN A 198 -21.65 11.83 8.28
N TRP A 199 -21.94 11.03 7.25
CA TRP A 199 -22.73 9.82 7.40
C TRP A 199 -22.04 8.81 8.33
N VAL A 200 -20.72 8.61 8.18
CA VAL A 200 -19.90 7.77 9.04
C VAL A 200 -19.97 8.24 10.49
N TYR A 201 -19.86 9.55 10.74
CA TYR A 201 -20.02 10.10 12.09
C TYR A 201 -21.40 9.80 12.69
N ASN A 202 -22.48 9.95 11.92
CA ASN A 202 -23.83 9.63 12.39
C ASN A 202 -24.02 8.12 12.64
N THR A 203 -23.23 7.27 11.97
CA THR A 203 -23.29 5.81 12.12
C THR A 203 -22.45 5.31 13.29
N THR A 204 -21.24 5.81 13.46
CA THR A 204 -20.20 5.25 14.35
C THR A 204 -19.92 6.11 15.58
N GLY A 205 -20.33 7.38 15.57
CA GLY A 205 -19.95 8.38 16.57
C GLY A 205 -18.56 8.97 16.35
N LYS A 206 -17.85 8.60 15.28
CA LYS A 206 -16.46 9.00 14.99
C LYS A 206 -16.33 9.58 13.58
N LYS A 207 -15.54 10.65 13.44
CA LYS A 207 -15.20 11.22 12.13
C LYS A 207 -13.90 10.58 11.61
N PRO A 208 -13.79 10.30 10.30
CA PRO A 208 -12.53 9.82 9.73
C PRO A 208 -11.40 10.83 9.95
N ALA A 209 -10.15 10.39 10.03
CA ALA A 209 -9.00 11.29 10.11
C ALA A 209 -8.67 11.95 8.75
N VAL A 210 -8.86 11.21 7.66
CA VAL A 210 -8.53 11.60 6.29
C VAL A 210 -9.79 11.80 5.45
N LEU A 211 -9.93 12.95 4.80
CA LEU A 211 -10.99 13.22 3.83
C LEU A 211 -10.46 13.07 2.41
N GLY A 212 -11.08 12.15 1.66
CA GLY A 212 -10.84 11.94 0.23
C GLY A 212 -11.72 12.85 -0.62
N LEU A 213 -11.09 13.53 -1.57
CA LEU A 213 -11.68 14.57 -2.41
C LEU A 213 -11.22 14.40 -3.86
N ASP A 214 -11.92 15.04 -4.81
CA ASP A 214 -11.63 14.90 -6.24
C ASP A 214 -11.67 16.23 -7.01
N LEU A 215 -10.63 16.49 -7.80
CA LEU A 215 -10.57 17.67 -8.66
C LEU A 215 -11.23 17.48 -10.03
N ILE A 216 -11.95 16.38 -10.26
CA ILE A 216 -12.65 16.02 -11.50
C ILE A 216 -13.40 17.19 -12.14
N ASP A 217 -14.20 17.91 -11.36
CA ASP A 217 -15.08 18.99 -11.84
C ASP A 217 -14.37 20.32 -12.08
N TYR A 218 -13.08 20.41 -11.74
CA TYR A 218 -12.20 21.51 -12.18
C TYR A 218 -11.50 21.23 -13.52
N SER A 219 -11.63 20.01 -14.08
CA SER A 219 -11.07 19.70 -15.40
C SER A 219 -11.67 20.65 -16.46
N PRO A 220 -10.87 21.39 -17.25
CA PRO A 220 -11.40 22.35 -18.21
C PRO A 220 -12.43 21.77 -19.16
N SER A 221 -12.24 20.51 -19.61
CA SER A 221 -13.20 19.83 -20.47
C SER A 221 -14.57 19.62 -19.81
N ARG A 222 -14.67 19.51 -18.48
CA ARG A 222 -15.96 19.42 -17.76
C ARG A 222 -16.54 20.80 -17.49
N VAL A 223 -15.69 21.76 -17.15
CA VAL A 223 -16.08 23.18 -16.97
C VAL A 223 -16.71 23.75 -18.25
N GLU A 224 -16.20 23.37 -19.42
CA GLU A 224 -16.78 23.72 -20.73
C GLU A 224 -18.24 23.21 -20.90
N TYR A 225 -18.64 22.14 -20.20
CA TYR A 225 -20.01 21.63 -20.14
C TYR A 225 -20.80 22.11 -18.91
N GLY A 226 -20.28 23.09 -18.17
CA GLY A 226 -20.96 23.72 -17.04
C GLY A 226 -20.77 23.03 -15.69
N ALA A 227 -19.81 22.12 -15.57
CA ALA A 227 -19.42 21.57 -14.26
C ALA A 227 -18.83 22.65 -13.35
N SER A 228 -19.02 22.47 -12.04
CA SER A 228 -18.46 23.32 -10.99
C SER A 228 -18.26 22.48 -9.73
N SER A 229 -17.31 22.86 -8.86
CA SER A 229 -16.94 22.07 -7.68
C SER A 229 -16.71 22.97 -6.46
N THR A 230 -17.00 22.40 -5.29
CA THR A 230 -16.75 22.95 -3.95
C THR A 230 -15.69 22.16 -3.17
N GLU A 231 -15.00 21.22 -3.83
CA GLU A 231 -14.10 20.27 -3.14
C GLU A 231 -12.91 20.98 -2.47
N VAL A 232 -12.45 22.11 -3.02
CA VAL A 232 -11.43 22.94 -2.36
C VAL A 232 -11.97 23.59 -1.09
N GLU A 233 -13.22 24.07 -1.11
CA GLU A 233 -13.88 24.61 0.07
C GLU A 233 -14.07 23.53 1.15
N GLU A 234 -14.47 22.33 0.77
CA GLU A 234 -14.60 21.18 1.68
C GLU A 234 -13.25 20.76 2.28
N ALA A 235 -12.17 20.79 1.49
CA ALA A 235 -10.82 20.57 2.01
C ALA A 235 -10.42 21.60 3.07
N LEU A 236 -10.74 22.88 2.84
CA LEU A 236 -10.45 23.95 3.79
C LEU A 236 -11.25 23.76 5.09
N GLU A 237 -12.54 23.43 5.00
CA GLU A 237 -13.40 23.15 6.16
C GLU A 237 -12.87 21.95 6.97
N TRP A 238 -12.39 20.91 6.30
CA TRP A 238 -11.84 19.73 6.97
C TRP A 238 -10.52 20.01 7.66
N ASP A 239 -9.64 20.76 7.00
CA ASP A 239 -8.35 21.17 7.55
C ASP A 239 -8.50 22.09 8.78
N GLU A 240 -9.50 22.97 8.79
CA GLU A 240 -9.84 23.81 9.94
C GLU A 240 -10.21 22.98 11.20
N GLN A 241 -10.71 21.75 11.02
CA GLN A 241 -10.98 20.81 12.10
C GLN A 241 -9.74 20.00 12.53
N GLY A 242 -8.59 20.21 11.89
CA GLY A 242 -7.35 19.45 12.11
C GLY A 242 -7.23 18.17 11.28
N GLY A 243 -8.18 17.94 10.36
CA GLY A 243 -8.22 16.78 9.50
C GLY A 243 -7.15 16.81 8.40
N ILE A 244 -6.89 15.63 7.83
CA ILE A 244 -5.94 15.46 6.73
C ILE A 244 -6.74 15.37 5.43
N VAL A 245 -6.24 16.00 4.35
CA VAL A 245 -6.89 15.98 3.04
C VAL A 245 -6.07 15.19 2.02
N THR A 246 -6.75 14.36 1.24
CA THR A 246 -6.19 13.66 0.09
C THR A 246 -7.02 13.94 -1.15
N PHE A 247 -6.36 14.24 -2.26
CA PHE A 247 -7.01 14.53 -3.53
C PHE A 247 -6.61 13.52 -4.59
N ALA A 248 -7.62 12.90 -5.18
CA ALA A 248 -7.51 12.29 -6.50
C ALA A 248 -7.85 13.30 -7.60
N TRP A 249 -7.63 12.89 -8.85
CA TRP A 249 -8.14 13.63 -9.98
C TRP A 249 -8.57 12.65 -11.06
N HIS A 250 -9.88 12.41 -11.18
CA HIS A 250 -10.45 11.75 -12.34
C HIS A 250 -10.38 12.69 -13.55
N TRP A 251 -9.19 12.79 -14.12
CA TRP A 251 -8.89 13.75 -15.17
C TRP A 251 -9.72 13.47 -16.41
N ASN A 252 -10.75 14.28 -16.65
CA ASN A 252 -11.57 14.17 -17.84
C ASN A 252 -10.74 14.60 -19.06
N ALA A 253 -10.64 13.76 -20.09
CA ALA A 253 -9.69 14.00 -21.19
C ALA A 253 -9.89 15.40 -21.82
N PRO A 254 -8.79 16.15 -22.09
CA PRO A 254 -8.87 17.53 -22.54
C PRO A 254 -9.62 17.74 -23.86
N LYS A 255 -9.59 16.72 -24.73
CA LYS A 255 -10.30 16.66 -26.01
C LYS A 255 -10.59 15.21 -26.40
N GLY A 256 -11.29 15.02 -27.52
CA GLY A 256 -11.59 13.68 -28.04
C GLY A 256 -12.72 12.97 -27.31
N LEU A 257 -13.53 13.69 -26.52
CA LEU A 257 -14.69 13.13 -25.84
C LEU A 257 -15.70 12.59 -26.87
N ILE A 258 -16.08 11.32 -26.73
CA ILE A 258 -16.99 10.67 -27.67
C ILE A 258 -18.41 11.26 -27.55
N ASN A 259 -18.86 11.50 -26.31
CA ASN A 259 -20.12 12.15 -25.98
C ASN A 259 -21.35 11.58 -26.73
N GLN A 260 -21.51 10.26 -26.66
CA GLN A 260 -22.64 9.51 -27.21
C GLN A 260 -23.32 8.71 -26.09
N PRO A 261 -24.54 8.15 -26.27
CA PRO A 261 -25.19 7.34 -25.24
C PRO A 261 -24.28 6.23 -24.70
N GLY A 262 -24.13 6.18 -23.37
CA GLY A 262 -23.21 5.26 -22.68
C GLY A 262 -21.76 5.77 -22.56
N LYS A 263 -21.40 6.84 -23.27
CA LYS A 263 -20.08 7.49 -23.34
C LYS A 263 -20.22 9.00 -23.19
N GLU A 264 -21.08 9.42 -22.29
CA GLU A 264 -21.39 10.83 -22.01
C GLU A 264 -20.10 11.60 -21.69
N TRP A 265 -20.05 12.90 -22.01
CA TRP A 265 -18.86 13.75 -21.80
C TRP A 265 -18.29 13.67 -20.37
N TRP A 266 -19.15 13.47 -19.37
CA TRP A 266 -18.77 13.39 -17.96
C TRP A 266 -18.06 12.08 -17.60
N LYS A 267 -18.04 11.09 -18.50
CA LYS A 267 -17.25 9.85 -18.41
C LYS A 267 -15.88 9.96 -19.08
N GLY A 268 -15.49 11.16 -19.54
CA GLY A 268 -14.31 11.38 -20.38
C GLY A 268 -12.97 11.04 -19.76
N PHE A 269 -12.92 10.67 -18.48
CA PHE A 269 -11.74 10.09 -17.84
C PHE A 269 -11.54 8.60 -18.20
N TYR A 270 -12.59 7.88 -18.59
CA TYR A 270 -12.48 6.51 -19.06
C TYR A 270 -11.95 6.41 -20.49
N THR A 271 -11.05 5.46 -20.73
CA THR A 271 -10.50 5.10 -22.04
C THR A 271 -11.58 4.85 -23.08
N TYR A 272 -12.67 4.18 -22.72
CA TYR A 272 -13.74 3.84 -23.69
C TYR A 272 -14.57 5.07 -24.12
N ALA A 273 -14.50 6.19 -23.41
CA ALA A 273 -15.30 7.39 -23.61
C ALA A 273 -14.54 8.55 -24.29
N THR A 274 -13.26 8.34 -24.63
CA THR A 274 -12.42 9.32 -25.32
C THR A 274 -11.56 8.68 -26.41
N THR A 275 -11.20 9.47 -27.43
CA THR A 275 -10.20 9.10 -28.44
C THR A 275 -8.83 9.72 -28.16
N PHE A 276 -8.65 10.38 -27.01
CA PHE A 276 -7.40 11.03 -26.65
C PHE A 276 -6.23 10.04 -26.56
N ASP A 277 -5.13 10.34 -27.26
CA ASP A 277 -3.94 9.50 -27.30
C ASP A 277 -2.80 10.12 -26.47
N VAL A 278 -2.66 9.63 -25.23
CA VAL A 278 -1.61 10.09 -24.31
C VAL A 278 -0.20 9.82 -24.84
N GLN A 279 0.01 8.74 -25.60
CA GLN A 279 1.33 8.44 -26.17
C GLN A 279 1.68 9.47 -27.23
N TYR A 280 0.76 9.77 -28.15
CA TYR A 280 0.97 10.82 -29.14
C TYR A 280 1.26 12.17 -28.48
N ALA A 281 0.47 12.56 -27.47
CA ALA A 281 0.68 13.81 -26.75
C ALA A 281 2.09 13.87 -26.13
N MET A 282 2.51 12.81 -25.42
CA MET A 282 3.81 12.76 -24.74
C MET A 282 5.02 12.67 -25.71
N ASP A 283 4.85 12.06 -26.88
CA ASP A 283 5.90 11.95 -27.89
C ASP A 283 5.99 13.20 -28.79
N ASN A 284 5.00 14.11 -28.75
CA ASN A 284 4.96 15.31 -29.57
C ASN A 284 4.73 16.59 -28.72
N PRO A 285 5.75 17.11 -27.99
CA PRO A 285 5.59 18.25 -27.07
C PRO A 285 5.14 19.58 -27.71
N GLN A 286 5.23 19.71 -29.04
CA GLN A 286 4.75 20.90 -29.76
C GLN A 286 3.29 20.78 -30.22
N SER A 287 2.69 19.59 -30.09
CA SER A 287 1.32 19.31 -30.49
C SER A 287 0.30 20.10 -29.67
N GLU A 288 -0.90 20.24 -30.22
CA GLU A 288 -2.05 20.75 -29.47
C GLU A 288 -2.37 19.84 -28.27
N ASP A 289 -2.32 18.52 -28.46
CA ASP A 289 -2.61 17.51 -27.42
C ASP A 289 -1.75 17.72 -26.17
N TYR A 290 -0.44 17.91 -26.35
CA TYR A 290 0.47 18.22 -25.24
C TYR A 290 0.14 19.56 -24.57
N LYS A 291 -0.15 20.60 -25.36
CA LYS A 291 -0.51 21.93 -24.84
C LYS A 291 -1.80 21.88 -24.01
N LEU A 292 -2.76 21.05 -24.40
CA LEU A 292 -4.00 20.85 -23.64
C LEU A 292 -3.76 20.06 -22.35
N LEU A 293 -2.84 19.08 -22.34
CA LEU A 293 -2.43 18.45 -21.08
C LEU A 293 -1.86 19.47 -20.10
N VAL A 294 -0.98 20.34 -20.59
CA VAL A 294 -0.40 21.43 -19.77
C VAL A 294 -1.47 22.42 -19.32
N ARG A 295 -2.42 22.79 -20.19
CA ARG A 295 -3.57 23.65 -19.83
C ARG A 295 -4.34 23.09 -18.65
N ASP A 296 -4.68 21.81 -18.69
CA ASP A 296 -5.47 21.16 -17.65
C ASP A 296 -4.69 21.07 -16.35
N ILE A 297 -3.41 20.70 -16.39
CA ILE A 297 -2.54 20.70 -15.20
C ILE A 297 -2.44 22.12 -14.61
N ASP A 298 -2.33 23.15 -15.45
CA ASP A 298 -2.28 24.55 -15.00
C ASP A 298 -3.61 24.98 -14.36
N ALA A 299 -4.76 24.51 -14.85
CA ALA A 299 -6.07 24.78 -14.26
C ALA A 299 -6.21 24.12 -12.87
N ILE A 300 -5.72 22.89 -12.72
CA ILE A 300 -5.66 22.20 -11.43
C ILE A 300 -4.68 22.88 -10.48
N ALA A 301 -3.54 23.38 -10.99
CA ALA A 301 -2.57 24.11 -10.19
C ALA A 301 -3.17 25.35 -9.52
N VAL A 302 -4.16 26.01 -10.15
CA VAL A 302 -4.90 27.12 -9.52
C VAL A 302 -5.57 26.67 -8.24
N GLN A 303 -6.22 25.52 -8.24
CA GLN A 303 -6.94 24.99 -7.07
C GLN A 303 -5.97 24.54 -5.96
N LEU A 304 -4.94 23.78 -6.33
CA LEU A 304 -3.90 23.36 -5.39
C LEU A 304 -3.14 24.54 -4.78
N LYS A 305 -3.00 25.65 -5.53
CA LYS A 305 -2.40 26.89 -5.01
C LYS A 305 -3.26 27.56 -3.95
N ARG A 306 -4.59 27.51 -4.06
CA ARG A 306 -5.49 28.02 -3.01
C ARG A 306 -5.26 27.29 -1.69
N LEU A 307 -5.11 25.96 -1.74
CA LEU A 307 -4.77 25.14 -0.57
C LEU A 307 -3.36 25.49 -0.04
N GLN A 308 -2.39 25.69 -0.92
CA GLN A 308 -1.04 26.13 -0.50
C GLN A 308 -1.06 27.48 0.22
N GLU A 309 -1.80 28.46 -0.30
CA GLU A 309 -1.94 29.80 0.29
C GLU A 309 -2.62 29.73 1.66
N ALA A 310 -3.55 28.80 1.83
CA ALA A 310 -4.18 28.46 3.11
C ALA A 310 -3.32 27.59 4.03
N LYS A 311 -2.10 27.19 3.61
CA LYS A 311 -1.18 26.31 4.34
C LYS A 311 -1.78 24.93 4.64
N VAL A 312 -2.54 24.41 3.67
CA VAL A 312 -3.09 23.05 3.69
C VAL A 312 -2.14 22.13 2.91
N PRO A 313 -1.48 21.17 3.57
CA PRO A 313 -0.75 20.13 2.87
C PRO A 313 -1.73 19.12 2.26
N VAL A 314 -1.37 18.56 1.10
CA VAL A 314 -2.23 17.68 0.32
C VAL A 314 -1.52 16.37 0.04
N LEU A 315 -2.14 15.25 0.41
CA LEU A 315 -1.81 13.94 -0.15
C LEU A 315 -2.32 13.93 -1.59
N TRP A 316 -1.42 14.16 -2.54
CA TRP A 316 -1.76 14.36 -3.95
C TRP A 316 -1.58 13.05 -4.72
N ARG A 317 -2.70 12.46 -5.17
CA ARG A 317 -2.75 11.15 -5.83
C ARG A 317 -3.27 11.26 -7.27
N PRO A 318 -2.51 11.86 -8.19
CA PRO A 318 -2.91 11.97 -9.59
C PRO A 318 -2.67 10.68 -10.36
N LEU A 319 -3.34 10.55 -11.51
CA LEU A 319 -3.16 9.44 -12.45
C LEU A 319 -3.32 8.07 -11.78
N HIS A 320 -4.28 7.96 -10.86
CA HIS A 320 -4.53 6.74 -10.10
C HIS A 320 -4.97 5.59 -10.99
N GLU A 321 -4.76 4.35 -10.51
CA GLU A 321 -5.11 3.11 -11.19
C GLU A 321 -4.58 3.00 -12.64
N ALA A 322 -3.45 3.65 -12.94
CA ALA A 322 -2.90 3.70 -14.29
C ALA A 322 -2.69 2.30 -14.90
N GLU A 323 -2.27 1.33 -14.09
CA GLU A 323 -1.99 -0.04 -14.53
C GLU A 323 -3.23 -0.79 -15.06
N GLY A 324 -4.43 -0.38 -14.65
CA GLY A 324 -5.68 -0.98 -15.10
C GLY A 324 -6.05 -0.63 -16.54
N GLY A 325 -5.54 0.48 -17.07
CA GLY A 325 -5.77 0.93 -18.45
C GLY A 325 -7.21 1.38 -18.78
N TRP A 326 -8.15 1.30 -17.82
CA TRP A 326 -9.52 1.79 -17.98
C TRP A 326 -9.62 3.31 -17.97
N PHE A 327 -8.63 4.01 -17.41
CA PHE A 327 -8.48 5.46 -17.55
C PHE A 327 -7.50 5.82 -18.66
N TRP A 328 -7.77 6.94 -19.36
CA TRP A 328 -7.05 7.26 -20.60
C TRP A 328 -5.54 7.46 -20.38
N TRP A 329 -5.11 7.87 -19.18
CA TRP A 329 -3.68 8.04 -18.85
C TRP A 329 -2.93 6.70 -18.77
N GLY A 330 -3.64 5.59 -18.54
CA GLY A 330 -3.10 4.23 -18.56
C GLY A 330 -3.28 3.50 -19.90
N ALA A 331 -4.06 4.04 -20.83
CA ALA A 331 -4.52 3.32 -22.02
C ALA A 331 -3.40 2.89 -23.00
N LYS A 332 -2.22 3.50 -22.91
CA LYS A 332 -1.08 3.27 -23.82
C LYS A 332 0.12 2.59 -23.12
N GLY A 333 -0.15 1.95 -21.98
CA GLY A 333 0.86 1.22 -21.22
C GLY A 333 1.73 2.10 -20.32
N PRO A 334 2.76 1.52 -19.69
CA PRO A 334 3.48 2.14 -18.58
C PRO A 334 4.32 3.36 -18.97
N GLU A 335 4.97 3.36 -20.14
CA GLU A 335 5.91 4.43 -20.50
C GLU A 335 5.22 5.80 -20.70
N PRO A 336 4.12 5.92 -21.45
CA PRO A 336 3.38 7.18 -21.54
C PRO A 336 2.85 7.66 -20.19
N ALA A 337 2.35 6.75 -19.34
CA ALA A 337 1.85 7.09 -18.01
C ALA A 337 2.97 7.66 -17.11
N LYS A 338 4.14 7.02 -17.08
CA LYS A 338 5.32 7.51 -16.33
C LYS A 338 5.81 8.86 -16.84
N LYS A 339 5.85 9.06 -18.16
CA LYS A 339 6.20 10.37 -18.76
C LYS A 339 5.20 11.45 -18.32
N LEU A 340 3.90 11.16 -18.33
CA LEU A 340 2.86 12.09 -17.91
C LEU A 340 2.94 12.42 -16.40
N TYR A 341 3.20 11.42 -15.55
CA TYR A 341 3.39 11.63 -14.11
C TYR A 341 4.56 12.58 -13.83
N ARG A 342 5.71 12.36 -14.49
CA ARG A 342 6.89 13.23 -14.37
C ARG A 342 6.63 14.63 -14.92
N LEU A 343 5.91 14.76 -16.04
CA LEU A 343 5.47 16.06 -16.56
C LEU A 343 4.62 16.80 -15.51
N MET A 344 3.65 16.11 -14.89
CA MET A 344 2.80 16.73 -13.87
C MET A 344 3.63 17.15 -12.66
N TYR A 345 4.56 16.31 -12.20
CA TYR A 345 5.51 16.68 -11.14
C TYR A 345 6.28 17.94 -11.47
N ASP A 346 6.92 17.98 -12.65
CA ASP A 346 7.69 19.15 -13.07
C ASP A 346 6.81 20.39 -13.22
N ARG A 347 5.58 20.24 -13.72
CA ARG A 347 4.68 21.37 -13.89
C ARG A 347 4.16 21.90 -12.56
N LEU A 348 3.70 21.05 -11.66
CA LEU A 348 3.13 21.47 -10.37
C LEU A 348 4.22 21.89 -9.38
N THR A 349 5.24 21.06 -9.17
CA THR A 349 6.30 21.31 -8.18
C THR A 349 7.35 22.28 -8.71
N ASN A 350 7.89 22.05 -9.90
CA ASN A 350 9.01 22.86 -10.41
C ASN A 350 8.56 24.16 -11.09
N TYR A 351 7.48 24.18 -11.87
CA TYR A 351 7.01 25.39 -12.54
C TYR A 351 6.09 26.23 -11.65
N HIS A 352 5.00 25.66 -11.13
CA HIS A 352 4.03 26.38 -10.28
C HIS A 352 4.47 26.58 -8.83
N LYS A 353 5.55 25.92 -8.39
CA LYS A 353 6.08 26.01 -7.02
C LYS A 353 5.07 25.58 -5.97
N LEU A 354 4.30 24.53 -6.28
CA LEU A 354 3.43 23.85 -5.33
C LEU A 354 4.28 22.92 -4.46
N ASN A 355 4.58 23.41 -3.27
CA ASN A 355 5.41 22.79 -2.26
C ASN A 355 4.58 22.14 -1.13
N ASN A 356 3.27 22.31 -1.12
CA ASN A 356 2.37 21.69 -0.16
C ASN A 356 1.92 20.27 -0.56
N LEU A 357 2.39 19.73 -1.69
CA LEU A 357 1.99 18.42 -2.20
C LEU A 357 2.92 17.32 -1.70
N ILE A 358 2.32 16.21 -1.23
CA ILE A 358 2.97 14.93 -0.94
C ILE A 358 2.49 13.95 -2.03
N TRP A 359 3.39 13.49 -2.88
CA TRP A 359 3.08 12.72 -4.09
C TRP A 359 2.80 11.26 -3.79
N VAL A 360 1.58 10.82 -4.09
CA VAL A 360 1.11 9.45 -3.87
C VAL A 360 0.98 8.73 -5.22
N TRP A 361 1.67 7.60 -5.37
CA TRP A 361 1.61 6.77 -6.58
C TRP A 361 0.75 5.53 -6.35
N ASN A 362 -0.14 5.20 -7.30
CA ASN A 362 -1.14 4.16 -7.13
C ASN A 362 -0.97 3.00 -8.13
N SER A 363 -0.04 2.10 -7.82
CA SER A 363 0.19 0.82 -8.54
C SER A 363 1.33 0.07 -7.86
N GLU A 364 1.14 -1.23 -7.67
CA GLU A 364 2.16 -2.15 -7.13
C GLU A 364 3.04 -2.79 -8.22
N ASN A 365 2.72 -2.55 -9.50
CA ASN A 365 3.47 -3.12 -10.62
C ASN A 365 4.76 -2.30 -10.90
N PRO A 366 5.96 -2.90 -10.76
CA PRO A 366 7.22 -2.20 -11.01
C PRO A 366 7.36 -1.59 -12.40
N ALA A 367 6.70 -2.16 -13.43
CA ALA A 367 6.75 -1.62 -14.79
C ALA A 367 6.16 -0.20 -14.88
N TRP A 368 5.18 0.11 -14.03
CA TRP A 368 4.45 1.37 -14.01
C TRP A 368 5.05 2.41 -13.06
N TYR A 369 5.98 2.02 -12.19
CA TYR A 369 6.54 2.90 -11.17
C TYR A 369 7.32 4.09 -11.77
N PRO A 370 6.94 5.36 -11.48
CA PRO A 370 7.59 6.55 -12.04
C PRO A 370 9.03 6.77 -11.55
N GLY A 371 9.40 6.16 -10.42
CA GLY A 371 10.73 6.21 -9.81
C GLY A 371 10.78 7.03 -8.52
N ASP A 372 11.74 6.69 -7.65
CA ASP A 372 11.85 7.22 -6.28
C ASP A 372 11.94 8.74 -6.17
N ALA A 373 12.43 9.41 -7.21
CA ALA A 373 12.61 10.86 -7.26
C ALA A 373 11.29 11.64 -7.43
N TYR A 374 10.18 10.97 -7.70
CA TYR A 374 8.89 11.60 -8.02
C TYR A 374 7.76 11.20 -7.06
N VAL A 375 7.99 10.24 -6.16
CA VAL A 375 6.95 9.60 -5.33
C VAL A 375 7.33 9.68 -3.87
N ASP A 376 6.46 10.21 -3.01
CA ASP A 376 6.64 10.23 -1.55
C ASP A 376 6.07 8.97 -0.88
N ILE A 377 4.91 8.52 -1.36
CA ILE A 377 4.10 7.45 -0.79
C ILE A 377 3.62 6.54 -1.92
N VAL A 378 3.63 5.23 -1.72
CA VAL A 378 3.00 4.28 -2.66
C VAL A 378 1.68 3.79 -2.11
N SER A 379 0.76 3.48 -3.00
CA SER A 379 -0.58 3.03 -2.64
C SER A 379 -1.15 2.06 -3.66
N ILE A 380 -2.27 1.48 -3.27
CA ILE A 380 -3.12 0.69 -4.16
C ILE A 380 -4.58 0.99 -3.83
N ASP A 381 -5.43 0.79 -4.82
CA ASP A 381 -6.89 0.81 -4.67
C ASP A 381 -7.37 -0.65 -4.72
N SER A 382 -8.24 -1.04 -3.79
CA SER A 382 -8.64 -2.45 -3.66
C SER A 382 -10.11 -2.62 -3.29
N TYR A 383 -10.83 -3.33 -4.16
CA TYR A 383 -12.26 -3.60 -4.02
C TYR A 383 -12.49 -5.12 -3.97
N PRO A 384 -12.19 -5.78 -2.83
CA PRO A 384 -12.50 -7.20 -2.65
C PRO A 384 -14.02 -7.43 -2.64
N GLN A 385 -14.44 -8.70 -2.55
CA GLN A 385 -15.85 -9.03 -2.47
C GLN A 385 -16.49 -8.34 -1.26
N ALA A 386 -17.74 -7.87 -1.40
CA ALA A 386 -18.47 -7.25 -0.31
C ALA A 386 -18.46 -8.12 0.96
N GLY A 387 -18.10 -7.53 2.11
CA GLY A 387 -17.93 -8.22 3.39
C GLY A 387 -16.61 -8.97 3.58
N ASP A 388 -15.68 -8.94 2.60
CA ASP A 388 -14.32 -9.45 2.78
C ASP A 388 -13.44 -8.39 3.43
N TYR A 389 -13.29 -8.49 4.76
CA TYR A 389 -12.49 -7.59 5.59
C TYR A 389 -11.03 -8.02 5.73
N GLY A 390 -10.52 -8.84 4.80
CA GLY A 390 -9.14 -9.31 4.81
C GLY A 390 -8.11 -8.16 4.82
N PRO A 391 -6.90 -8.40 5.35
CA PRO A 391 -5.90 -7.35 5.57
C PRO A 391 -5.19 -6.87 4.30
N LEU A 392 -5.46 -7.50 3.15
CA LEU A 392 -4.79 -7.25 1.87
C LEU A 392 -3.25 -7.32 1.97
N SER A 393 -2.74 -8.19 2.86
CA SER A 393 -1.32 -8.28 3.22
C SER A 393 -0.39 -8.52 2.03
N ASN A 394 -0.83 -9.29 1.02
CA ASN A 394 -0.03 -9.54 -0.18
C ASN A 394 0.18 -8.25 -1.01
N ARG A 395 -0.85 -7.42 -1.14
CA ARG A 395 -0.78 -6.13 -1.85
C ARG A 395 0.13 -5.18 -1.09
N TYR A 396 0.02 -5.17 0.24
CA TYR A 396 0.92 -4.42 1.12
C TYR A 396 2.38 -4.84 0.95
N ASP A 397 2.68 -6.14 1.01
CA ASP A 397 4.03 -6.68 0.90
C ASP A 397 4.62 -6.45 -0.52
N ASN A 398 3.79 -6.49 -1.57
CA ASN A 398 4.20 -6.13 -2.94
C ASN A 398 4.66 -4.67 -3.02
N LEU A 399 3.89 -3.73 -2.46
CA LEU A 399 4.25 -2.32 -2.40
C LEU A 399 5.52 -2.10 -1.55
N LYS A 400 5.63 -2.82 -0.43
CA LYS A 400 6.82 -2.78 0.43
C LYS A 400 8.06 -3.23 -0.32
N GLY A 401 7.97 -4.31 -1.09
CA GLY A 401 9.03 -4.80 -1.98
C GLY A 401 9.37 -3.79 -3.08
N LEU A 402 8.36 -3.18 -3.72
CA LEU A 402 8.55 -2.20 -4.79
C LEU A 402 9.45 -1.03 -4.35
N VAL A 403 9.27 -0.55 -3.13
CA VAL A 403 10.00 0.61 -2.59
C VAL A 403 11.10 0.23 -1.60
N ASN A 404 11.40 -1.05 -1.45
CA ASN A 404 12.34 -1.59 -0.47
C ASN A 404 12.12 -1.03 0.95
N ASP A 405 10.85 -0.92 1.37
CA ASP A 405 10.42 -0.41 2.69
C ASP A 405 10.86 1.04 3.00
N ARG A 406 11.21 1.82 1.96
CA ARG A 406 11.73 3.18 2.10
C ARG A 406 10.66 4.28 2.02
N LYS A 407 9.42 3.93 1.67
CA LYS A 407 8.30 4.85 1.50
C LYS A 407 7.09 4.34 2.29
N LEU A 408 6.24 5.27 2.74
CA LEU A 408 4.94 4.90 3.33
C LEU A 408 4.09 4.15 2.30
N ILE A 409 3.21 3.29 2.80
CA ILE A 409 2.29 2.48 2.00
C ILE A 409 0.86 2.76 2.47
N ALA A 410 -0.05 3.07 1.56
CA ALA A 410 -1.43 3.42 1.90
C ALA A 410 -2.47 2.66 1.06
N LEU A 411 -3.66 2.46 1.63
CA LEU A 411 -4.83 1.93 0.94
C LEU A 411 -5.69 3.12 0.51
N THR A 412 -5.46 3.64 -0.69
CA THR A 412 -5.98 4.97 -1.06
C THR A 412 -7.40 4.97 -1.58
N GLU A 413 -7.92 3.81 -1.95
CA GLU A 413 -9.34 3.52 -2.06
C GLU A 413 -9.61 2.08 -1.62
N ASN A 414 -10.74 1.87 -0.95
CA ASN A 414 -11.25 0.54 -0.67
C ASN A 414 -12.77 0.45 -0.75
N GLY A 415 -13.25 -0.76 -1.03
CA GLY A 415 -14.63 -1.15 -0.75
C GLY A 415 -14.77 -1.55 0.72
N PRO A 416 -14.82 -2.85 1.05
CA PRO A 416 -14.74 -3.30 2.44
C PRO A 416 -13.50 -2.75 3.17
N ILE A 417 -13.67 -2.29 4.41
CA ILE A 417 -12.59 -1.82 5.26
C ILE A 417 -11.92 -3.02 5.91
N PRO A 418 -10.58 -3.15 5.85
CA PRO A 418 -9.88 -4.24 6.52
C PRO A 418 -10.14 -4.26 8.03
N ASP A 419 -10.32 -5.46 8.59
CA ASP A 419 -10.43 -5.68 10.03
C ASP A 419 -9.10 -5.28 10.73
N PRO A 420 -9.13 -4.34 11.71
CA PRO A 420 -7.95 -3.90 12.44
C PRO A 420 -7.19 -5.04 13.14
N GLU A 421 -7.88 -6.05 13.68
CA GLU A 421 -7.24 -7.19 14.32
C GLU A 421 -6.44 -8.02 13.30
N LEU A 422 -6.99 -8.18 12.09
CA LEU A 422 -6.28 -8.85 10.99
C LEU A 422 -5.12 -8.01 10.47
N LEU A 423 -5.24 -6.67 10.43
CA LEU A 423 -4.14 -5.79 10.07
C LEU A 423 -2.95 -5.95 11.02
N GLU A 424 -3.20 -5.96 12.33
CA GLU A 424 -2.18 -6.19 13.35
C GLU A 424 -1.58 -7.59 13.24
N LEU A 425 -2.43 -8.61 13.15
CA LEU A 425 -2.01 -10.01 13.05
C LEU A 425 -1.07 -10.22 11.86
N TYR A 426 -1.45 -9.75 10.66
CA TYR A 426 -0.68 -9.91 9.43
C TYR A 426 0.43 -8.87 9.25
N SER A 427 0.52 -7.92 10.17
CA SER A 427 1.44 -6.78 10.10
C SER A 427 1.31 -6.01 8.77
N ALA A 428 0.07 -5.87 8.31
CA ALA A 428 -0.29 -5.10 7.12
C ALA A 428 -0.46 -3.63 7.54
N HIS A 429 0.67 -2.94 7.74
CA HIS A 429 0.69 -1.59 8.31
C HIS A 429 0.35 -0.52 7.28
N TRP A 430 -0.84 -0.58 6.67
CA TRP A 430 -1.35 0.50 5.85
C TRP A 430 -1.36 1.82 6.64
N SER A 431 -0.81 2.89 6.06
CA SER A 431 -0.72 4.19 6.73
C SER A 431 -2.09 4.81 6.96
N TRP A 432 -2.98 4.68 5.98
CA TRP A 432 -4.39 5.05 6.07
C TRP A 432 -5.21 4.20 5.09
N PHE A 433 -6.52 4.17 5.31
CA PHE A 433 -7.50 3.70 4.33
C PHE A 433 -8.40 4.86 3.87
N VAL A 434 -9.03 4.78 2.70
CA VAL A 434 -10.10 5.69 2.27
C VAL A 434 -11.22 4.88 1.63
N THR A 435 -12.35 4.78 2.31
CA THR A 435 -13.48 4.01 1.76
C THR A 435 -14.18 4.81 0.67
N TRP A 436 -14.50 4.17 -0.45
CA TRP A 436 -15.18 4.84 -1.55
C TRP A 436 -16.60 5.28 -1.17
N SER A 437 -17.14 6.19 -1.96
CA SER A 437 -18.40 6.87 -1.67
C SER A 437 -19.65 6.01 -1.92
N GLY A 438 -20.78 6.46 -1.36
CA GLY A 438 -22.10 5.91 -1.68
C GLY A 438 -22.27 4.45 -1.23
N PRO A 439 -22.63 3.49 -2.11
CA PRO A 439 -22.89 2.11 -1.69
C PRO A 439 -21.75 1.48 -0.90
N PHE A 440 -20.48 1.77 -1.25
CA PHE A 440 -19.32 1.20 -0.57
C PHE A 440 -19.25 1.48 0.92
N ILE A 441 -19.85 2.58 1.38
CA ILE A 441 -19.90 2.91 2.81
C ILE A 441 -21.33 2.84 3.40
N GLN A 442 -22.37 3.14 2.61
CA GLN A 442 -23.73 3.34 3.14
C GLN A 442 -24.65 2.13 3.05
N ASP A 443 -24.40 1.16 2.17
CA ASP A 443 -25.40 0.14 1.83
C ASP A 443 -25.56 -0.99 2.86
N GLY A 444 -24.59 -1.14 3.77
CA GLY A 444 -24.56 -2.23 4.74
C GLY A 444 -24.21 -3.61 4.15
N ILE A 445 -23.82 -3.66 2.88
CA ILE A 445 -23.42 -4.87 2.12
C ILE A 445 -21.91 -4.89 1.97
N GLN A 446 -21.31 -3.79 1.52
CA GLN A 446 -19.86 -3.68 1.34
C GLN A 446 -19.15 -3.64 2.69
N ASN A 447 -19.70 -2.84 3.59
CA ASN A 447 -19.31 -2.74 4.98
C ASN A 447 -20.57 -2.86 5.83
N ASP A 448 -20.70 -3.94 6.59
CA ASP A 448 -21.79 -4.08 7.53
C ASP A 448 -21.66 -3.03 8.65
N ARG A 449 -22.80 -2.61 9.18
CA ARG A 449 -22.85 -1.50 10.14
C ARG A 449 -22.10 -1.81 11.44
N GLN A 450 -22.10 -3.07 11.88
CA GLN A 450 -21.45 -3.45 13.12
C GLN A 450 -19.93 -3.40 12.95
N HIS A 451 -19.41 -3.93 11.84
CA HIS A 451 -18.02 -3.80 11.44
C HIS A 451 -17.57 -2.34 11.38
N LEU A 452 -18.36 -1.44 10.76
CA LEU A 452 -18.02 -0.01 10.76
C LEU A 452 -17.88 0.57 12.16
N ILE A 453 -18.80 0.23 13.08
CA ILE A 453 -18.73 0.70 14.47
C ILE A 453 -17.48 0.14 15.16
N GLU A 454 -17.17 -1.13 14.96
CA GLU A 454 -16.00 -1.80 15.53
C GLU A 454 -14.70 -1.19 15.03
N VAL A 455 -14.54 -1.06 13.71
CA VAL A 455 -13.38 -0.44 13.06
C VAL A 455 -13.12 0.96 13.61
N TYR A 456 -14.13 1.85 13.57
CA TYR A 456 -13.95 3.25 13.95
C TYR A 456 -13.76 3.46 15.46
N ASN A 457 -14.08 2.46 16.30
CA ASN A 457 -13.84 2.50 17.74
C ASN A 457 -12.66 1.61 18.18
N HIS A 458 -11.94 1.00 17.23
CA HIS A 458 -10.80 0.15 17.53
C HIS A 458 -9.55 0.99 17.86
N PRO A 459 -8.76 0.67 18.91
CA PRO A 459 -7.60 1.47 19.34
C PRO A 459 -6.46 1.57 18.30
N TYR A 460 -6.41 0.66 17.34
CA TYR A 460 -5.47 0.69 16.22
C TYR A 460 -5.86 1.72 15.14
N VAL A 461 -7.12 2.16 15.10
CA VAL A 461 -7.66 3.05 14.06
C VAL A 461 -7.77 4.47 14.59
N LEU A 462 -7.02 5.39 13.99
CA LEU A 462 -7.04 6.81 14.34
C LEU A 462 -8.19 7.54 13.66
N THR A 463 -8.99 8.23 14.46
CA THR A 463 -10.11 9.08 14.03
C THR A 463 -9.79 10.56 14.21
N LEU A 464 -10.62 11.46 13.66
CA LEU A 464 -10.36 12.91 13.65
C LEU A 464 -10.10 13.46 15.06
N ASP A 465 -10.86 13.02 16.07
CA ASP A 465 -10.75 13.51 17.45
C ASP A 465 -9.47 13.04 18.16
N GLU A 466 -8.77 12.08 17.58
CA GLU A 466 -7.51 11.53 18.11
C GLU A 466 -6.27 12.12 17.42
N LEU A 467 -6.47 12.90 16.35
CA LEU A 467 -5.36 13.57 15.68
C LEU A 467 -4.74 14.62 16.61
N PRO A 468 -3.41 14.62 16.76
CA PRO A 468 -2.73 15.70 17.46
C PRO A 468 -2.78 16.98 16.60
N ASP A 469 -2.40 18.11 17.18
CA ASP A 469 -2.08 19.30 16.40
C ASP A 469 -0.72 19.11 15.70
N TRP A 470 -0.71 18.25 14.67
CA TRP A 470 0.48 17.86 13.92
C TRP A 470 1.09 19.03 13.14
N LYS A 471 0.33 20.11 12.88
CA LYS A 471 0.82 21.35 12.27
C LYS A 471 1.67 22.20 13.21
N LYS A 472 1.56 22.04 14.53
CA LYS A 472 2.35 22.84 15.49
C LYS A 472 3.84 22.48 15.47
N ARG A 473 4.65 23.53 15.44
CA ARG A 473 6.12 23.47 15.49
C ARG A 473 6.55 22.83 16.82
N GLY A 474 7.10 21.62 16.78
CA GLY A 474 7.55 20.90 17.96
C GLY A 474 6.85 19.56 18.23
N TYR A 475 5.92 19.12 17.35
CA TYR A 475 5.53 17.70 17.33
C TYR A 475 6.79 16.86 17.10
N LYS A 476 7.25 16.22 18.17
CA LYS A 476 8.37 15.28 18.12
C LYS A 476 7.79 13.95 17.72
N GLU A 477 8.36 13.36 16.66
CA GLU A 477 8.30 11.92 16.45
C GLU A 477 8.58 11.30 17.83
N LYS A 478 7.69 10.46 18.36
CA LYS A 478 8.06 9.70 19.57
C LYS A 478 9.34 8.96 19.16
N ASP A 479 10.45 9.22 19.86
CA ASP A 479 11.70 8.53 19.61
C ASP A 479 11.39 7.02 19.60
N ASN A 480 11.41 6.39 18.43
CA ASN A 480 11.39 4.94 18.37
C ASN A 480 12.65 4.50 19.12
N GLU A 481 12.51 3.67 20.15
CA GLU A 481 13.63 3.17 20.96
C GLU A 481 14.78 2.61 20.10
N ASN A 482 14.46 2.18 18.89
CA ASN A 482 15.40 1.71 17.86
C ASN A 482 16.34 2.79 17.27
N ASP A 483 15.97 4.07 17.26
CA ASP A 483 16.84 5.15 16.78
C ASP A 483 17.92 5.51 17.82
N ARG A 484 17.68 5.29 19.12
CA ARG A 484 18.71 5.45 20.18
C ARG A 484 19.81 4.40 20.07
N VAL A 485 19.45 3.16 19.73
CA VAL A 485 20.43 2.09 19.50
C VAL A 485 21.34 2.42 18.31
N ARG A 486 20.82 3.11 17.27
CA ARG A 486 21.62 3.53 16.11
C ARG A 486 22.59 4.68 16.41
N GLU A 487 22.22 5.62 17.26
CA GLU A 487 23.13 6.69 17.69
C GLU A 487 24.24 6.16 18.62
N GLU A 488 23.93 5.21 19.51
CA GLU A 488 24.95 4.55 20.34
C GLU A 488 25.89 3.64 19.53
N GLU A 489 25.38 2.90 18.54
CA GLU A 489 26.22 2.05 17.69
C GLU A 489 27.09 2.82 16.68
N SER A 490 26.62 3.96 16.17
CA SER A 490 27.41 4.83 15.28
C SER A 490 28.46 5.62 16.07
N GLY A 491 28.13 6.09 17.27
CA GLY A 491 29.09 6.71 18.19
C GLY A 491 30.23 5.76 18.59
N ASN A 492 29.93 4.48 18.82
CA ASN A 492 30.94 3.47 19.14
C ASN A 492 31.82 3.08 17.94
N ARG A 493 31.30 3.10 16.70
CA ARG A 493 32.12 2.83 15.50
C ARG A 493 33.11 3.95 15.19
N ASP A 494 32.74 5.21 15.44
CA ASP A 494 33.64 6.35 15.27
C ASP A 494 34.77 6.37 16.33
N GLU A 495 34.49 5.91 17.56
CA GLU A 495 35.52 5.78 18.59
C GLU A 495 36.47 4.60 18.32
N PHE A 496 35.97 3.49 17.77
CA PHE A 496 36.79 2.34 17.37
C PHE A 496 37.69 2.67 16.16
N THR A 497 37.19 3.45 15.20
CA THR A 497 37.95 3.84 14.01
C THR A 497 39.02 4.89 14.35
N ARG A 498 38.79 5.76 15.34
CA ARG A 498 39.81 6.70 15.85
C ARG A 498 40.94 6.03 16.64
N ARG A 499 40.69 4.89 17.30
CA ARG A 499 41.75 4.14 18.00
C ARG A 499 42.66 3.33 17.08
N PHE A 500 42.20 2.94 15.88
CA PHE A 500 43.03 2.17 14.94
C PHE A 500 44.04 3.02 14.14
N PHE A 501 43.82 4.32 13.99
CA PHE A 501 44.76 5.20 13.28
C PHE A 501 45.92 5.74 14.13
N TYR A 502 45.99 5.43 15.42
CA TYR A 502 47.07 5.92 16.31
C TYR A 502 48.24 4.92 16.52
N PHE A 503 48.19 3.72 15.93
CA PHE A 503 49.23 2.69 16.10
C PHE A 503 50.01 2.32 14.83
N SER A 504 49.93 3.11 13.75
CA SER A 504 50.72 2.88 12.52
C SER A 504 51.68 4.02 12.15
N SER A 505 52.03 4.89 13.11
CA SER A 505 53.16 5.82 12.93
C SER A 505 53.89 6.07 14.24
N LYS A 506 54.78 5.13 14.61
CA LYS A 506 56.09 5.38 15.23
C LYS A 506 56.86 4.08 15.39
#